data_AF-A0A355U3V3-F1
#
_entry.id   AF-A0A355U3V3-F1
#
_cell.length_a   1.000
_cell.length_b   1.000
_cell.length_c   1.000
_cell.angle_alpha   90.00
_cell.angle_beta   90.00
_cell.angle_gamma   90.00
#
_symmetry.space_group_name_H-M   'P 1'
#
loop_
_entity.id
_entity.type
_entity.pdbx_description
1 polymer ?
#
loop_
_entity_poly.entity_id
_entity_poly.type
_entity_poly.pdbx_seq_one_letter_code
_entity_poly.pdbx_strand_id
1 'polypeptide(L)'
;MAKWNGLKIAQLAKREKKKRIFEVDFLRGFDLVLMIAIHFCFAASSSGVMGIVFDRFSVRNGTIEAMNRFCGNVFWSIVNSSGTANPFGPGSFHLLFLEIFFSGLFVFLSGISCSFTKNNAKRALQLAYVSEILTVVLIFASFLAKILFGVGRENAPAICIICGILHAIAIALLLYSLFDHFFPKFYQTFIAAVFLSVLAILTAYFYASPITGEIYSASLPKDWWKLLLGLARYGDDYF
;
A
#
# COMPACT_ATOMS: atom_id res chain seq x y z
N MET A 1 -12.93 54.83 9.74
CA MET A 1 -13.41 53.65 8.97
C MET A 1 -12.36 52.51 8.98
N ALA A 2 -12.08 51.88 10.13
CA ALA A 2 -11.02 50.86 10.24
C ALA A 2 -11.41 49.64 11.10
N LYS A 3 -12.71 49.31 11.18
CA LYS A 3 -13.22 48.20 12.01
C LYS A 3 -13.70 46.98 11.20
N TRP A 4 -13.76 47.09 9.88
CA TRP A 4 -14.37 46.08 8.99
C TRP A 4 -13.41 44.97 8.50
N ASN A 5 -12.09 45.19 8.56
CA ASN A 5 -11.11 44.20 8.07
C ASN A 5 -10.77 43.11 9.10
N GLY A 6 -10.79 43.45 10.40
CA GLY A 6 -10.53 42.46 11.47
C GLY A 6 -11.60 41.40 11.57
N LEU A 7 -12.87 41.73 11.27
CA LEU A 7 -13.98 40.78 11.35
C LEU A 7 -13.94 39.75 10.22
N LYS A 8 -13.59 40.16 8.99
CA LYS A 8 -13.37 39.25 7.86
C LYS A 8 -12.16 38.34 8.09
N ILE A 9 -11.06 38.86 8.65
CA ILE A 9 -9.87 38.05 8.98
C ILE A 9 -10.18 37.06 10.11
N ALA A 10 -10.94 37.47 11.13
CA ALA A 10 -11.42 36.59 12.19
C ALA A 10 -12.44 35.55 11.67
N GLN A 11 -13.32 35.92 10.72
CA GLN A 11 -14.25 35.00 10.07
C GLN A 11 -13.55 34.03 9.10
N LEU A 12 -12.48 34.46 8.43
CA LEU A 12 -11.61 33.61 7.62
C LEU A 12 -10.71 32.71 8.48
N ALA A 13 -10.29 33.17 9.67
CA ALA A 13 -9.61 32.35 10.68
C ALA A 13 -10.58 31.39 11.40
N LYS A 14 -11.87 31.76 11.47
CA LYS A 14 -13.01 30.93 11.88
C LYS A 14 -13.60 30.14 10.71
N ARG A 15 -12.92 30.09 9.55
CA ARG A 15 -13.14 29.01 8.58
C ARG A 15 -12.64 27.77 9.29
N GLU A 16 -13.61 27.05 9.85
CA GLU A 16 -13.50 26.12 10.97
C GLU A 16 -12.16 25.39 11.04
N LYS A 17 -11.57 25.33 12.24
CA LYS A 17 -10.63 24.26 12.57
C LYS A 17 -11.38 22.96 12.30
N LYS A 18 -11.24 22.41 11.10
CA LYS A 18 -11.79 21.09 10.76
C LYS A 18 -11.24 20.13 11.79
N LYS A 19 -12.12 19.72 12.71
CA LYS A 19 -11.76 18.88 13.83
C LYS A 19 -11.30 17.57 13.23
N ARG A 20 -10.11 17.09 13.59
CA ARG A 20 -9.69 15.74 13.19
C ARG A 20 -10.75 14.77 13.70
N ILE A 21 -11.18 13.88 12.83
CA ILE A 21 -12.15 12.85 13.16
C ILE A 21 -11.35 11.65 13.67
N PHE A 22 -11.47 11.38 14.97
CA PHE A 22 -10.69 10.35 15.65
C PHE A 22 -10.98 8.97 15.07
N GLU A 23 -12.24 8.71 14.73
CA GLU A 23 -12.74 7.44 14.20
C GLU A 23 -12.06 7.10 12.87
N VAL A 24 -11.83 8.10 12.01
CA VAL A 24 -11.13 7.93 10.73
C VAL A 24 -9.64 7.62 10.95
N ASP A 25 -9.00 8.34 11.88
CA ASP A 25 -7.59 8.11 12.21
C ASP A 25 -7.40 6.74 12.90
N PHE A 26 -8.34 6.33 13.76
CA PHE A 26 -8.38 5.02 14.42
C PHE A 26 -8.55 3.90 13.40
N LEU A 27 -9.56 3.99 12.53
CA LEU A 27 -9.84 2.95 11.54
C LEU A 27 -8.66 2.77 10.57
N ARG A 28 -8.03 3.86 10.13
CA ARG A 28 -6.82 3.80 9.31
C ARG A 28 -5.64 3.16 10.05
N GLY A 29 -5.48 3.48 11.34
CA GLY A 29 -4.42 2.89 12.16
C GLY A 29 -4.65 1.39 12.39
N PHE A 30 -5.89 1.00 12.65
CA PHE A 30 -6.30 -0.40 12.83
C PHE A 30 -6.03 -1.22 11.56
N ASP A 31 -6.43 -0.70 10.41
CA ASP A 31 -6.19 -1.29 9.09
C ASP A 31 -4.68 -1.51 8.83
N LEU A 32 -3.86 -0.49 9.06
CA LEU A 32 -2.40 -0.60 8.94
C LEU A 32 -1.82 -1.69 9.87
N VAL A 33 -2.29 -1.77 11.11
CA VAL A 33 -1.82 -2.78 12.07
C VAL A 33 -2.17 -4.19 11.61
N LEU A 34 -3.38 -4.40 11.07
CA LEU A 34 -3.78 -5.70 10.52
C LEU A 34 -2.92 -6.08 9.31
N MET A 35 -2.64 -5.14 8.42
CA MET A 35 -1.77 -5.36 7.26
C MET A 35 -0.34 -5.75 7.69
N ILE A 36 0.22 -5.06 8.68
CA ILE A 36 1.54 -5.39 9.24
C ILE A 36 1.52 -6.77 9.90
N ALA A 37 0.46 -7.10 10.64
CA ALA A 37 0.36 -8.38 11.36
C ALA A 37 0.32 -9.58 10.40
N ILE A 38 -0.43 -9.50 9.29
CA ILE A 38 -0.51 -10.60 8.33
C ILE A 38 0.83 -10.78 7.58
N HIS A 39 1.47 -9.68 7.17
CA HIS A 39 2.78 -9.71 6.53
C HIS A 39 3.87 -10.23 7.47
N PHE A 40 3.80 -9.84 8.75
CA PHE A 40 4.68 -10.37 9.78
C PHE A 40 4.50 -11.88 9.95
N CYS A 41 3.27 -12.39 9.98
CA CYS A 41 3.01 -13.82 10.10
C CYS A 41 3.58 -14.60 8.90
N PHE A 42 3.48 -14.06 7.68
CA PHE A 42 4.15 -14.64 6.52
C PHE A 42 5.67 -14.64 6.68
N ALA A 43 6.27 -13.47 6.96
CA ALA A 43 7.72 -13.31 7.09
C ALA A 43 8.33 -14.15 8.23
N ALA A 44 7.59 -14.35 9.32
CA ALA A 44 7.99 -15.14 10.48
C ALA A 44 7.78 -16.65 10.31
N SER A 45 7.04 -17.07 9.28
CA SER A 45 6.81 -18.48 8.97
C SER A 45 7.99 -19.12 8.22
N SER A 46 7.99 -20.46 8.12
CA SER A 46 8.93 -21.25 7.32
C SER A 46 8.88 -20.90 5.84
N SER A 47 7.73 -20.42 5.35
CA SER A 47 7.55 -19.95 3.98
C SER A 47 8.11 -18.54 3.74
N GLY A 48 8.48 -17.83 4.80
CA GLY A 48 8.99 -16.46 4.74
C GLY A 48 10.49 -16.35 5.04
N VAL A 49 10.90 -15.15 5.49
CA VAL A 49 12.29 -14.79 5.77
C VAL A 49 12.90 -15.68 6.85
N MET A 50 12.14 -16.03 7.89
CA MET A 50 12.64 -16.85 8.99
C MET A 50 13.01 -18.27 8.57
N GLY A 51 12.23 -18.90 7.67
CA GLY A 51 12.61 -20.20 7.09
C GLY A 51 13.95 -20.12 6.36
N ILE A 52 14.11 -19.10 5.51
CA ILE A 52 15.34 -18.93 4.73
C ILE A 52 16.57 -18.70 5.62
N VAL A 53 16.43 -17.88 6.67
CA VAL A 53 17.55 -17.57 7.57
C VAL A 53 17.89 -18.78 8.44
N PHE A 54 16.91 -19.41 9.10
CA PHE A 54 17.20 -20.45 10.09
C PHE A 54 17.54 -21.81 9.48
N ASP A 55 16.97 -22.17 8.32
CA ASP A 55 17.34 -23.40 7.61
C ASP A 55 18.81 -23.38 7.19
N ARG A 56 19.33 -22.21 6.79
CA ARG A 56 20.70 -22.05 6.32
C ARG A 56 21.75 -22.19 7.43
N PHE A 57 21.41 -21.79 8.66
CA PHE A 57 22.31 -21.95 9.81
C PHE A 57 22.04 -23.22 10.62
N SER A 58 21.08 -24.07 10.20
CA SER A 58 20.68 -25.28 10.92
C SER A 58 20.36 -25.01 12.40
N VAL A 59 19.83 -23.82 12.71
CA VAL A 59 19.55 -23.39 14.08
C VAL A 59 18.29 -24.08 14.55
N ARG A 60 18.44 -25.17 15.30
CA ARG A 60 17.34 -25.91 15.91
C ARG A 60 17.05 -25.35 17.30
N ASN A 61 16.11 -24.41 17.39
CA ASN A 61 15.60 -23.86 18.65
C ASN A 61 14.09 -24.09 18.73
N GLY A 62 13.62 -24.74 19.80
CA GLY A 62 12.21 -25.05 20.00
C GLY A 62 11.29 -23.82 20.05
N THR A 63 11.78 -22.67 20.53
CA THR A 63 11.01 -21.42 20.55
C THR A 63 10.84 -20.84 19.14
N ILE A 64 11.88 -20.92 18.30
CA ILE A 64 11.83 -20.45 16.91
C ILE A 64 10.89 -21.33 16.10
N GLU A 65 10.99 -22.65 16.29
CA GLU A 65 10.08 -23.62 15.67
C GLU A 65 8.62 -23.39 16.09
N ALA A 66 8.37 -23.12 17.38
CA ALA A 66 7.04 -22.81 17.88
C ALA A 66 6.47 -21.51 17.27
N MET A 67 7.28 -20.46 17.20
CA MET A 67 6.90 -19.20 16.56
C MET A 67 6.62 -19.39 15.07
N ASN A 68 7.50 -20.10 14.37
CA ASN A 68 7.36 -20.42 12.94
C ASN A 68 6.03 -21.13 12.67
N ARG A 69 5.74 -22.20 13.42
CA ARG A 69 4.48 -22.96 13.30
C ARG A 69 3.27 -22.09 13.64
N PHE A 70 3.34 -21.29 14.70
CA PHE A 70 2.25 -20.40 15.07
C PHE A 70 1.96 -19.40 13.94
N CYS A 71 2.97 -18.67 13.47
CA CYS A 71 2.83 -17.67 12.42
C CYS A 71 2.37 -18.29 11.08
N GLY A 72 2.92 -19.45 10.71
CA GLY A 72 2.48 -20.20 9.54
C GLY A 72 1.03 -20.65 9.65
N ASN A 73 0.62 -21.22 10.78
CA ASN A 73 -0.76 -21.64 11.00
C ASN A 73 -1.73 -20.45 10.97
N VAL A 74 -1.38 -19.33 11.58
CA VAL A 74 -2.20 -18.10 11.55
C VAL A 74 -2.34 -17.59 10.11
N PHE A 75 -1.22 -17.42 9.39
CA PHE A 75 -1.25 -16.94 8.02
C PHE A 75 -2.08 -17.86 7.12
N TRP A 76 -1.75 -19.15 7.07
CA TRP A 76 -2.45 -20.09 6.20
C TRP A 76 -3.90 -20.34 6.63
N SER A 77 -4.26 -20.21 7.90
CA SER A 77 -5.67 -20.29 8.34
C SER A 77 -6.50 -19.12 7.84
N ILE A 78 -5.89 -17.95 7.65
CA ILE A 78 -6.53 -16.75 7.11
C ILE A 78 -6.58 -16.80 5.57
N VAL A 79 -5.54 -17.36 4.95
CA VAL A 79 -5.40 -17.44 3.49
C VAL A 79 -6.20 -18.60 2.87
N ASN A 80 -6.14 -19.80 3.45
CA ASN A 80 -6.69 -21.03 2.88
C ASN A 80 -8.08 -21.40 3.44
N SER A 81 -8.84 -20.45 4.02
CA SER A 81 -10.09 -20.76 4.74
C SER A 81 -11.24 -21.31 3.88
N SER A 82 -11.09 -21.44 2.56
CA SER A 82 -12.10 -22.04 1.68
C SER A 82 -11.54 -23.21 0.88
N GLY A 83 -11.84 -24.43 1.33
CA GLY A 83 -11.57 -25.68 0.60
C GLY A 83 -12.42 -25.87 -0.67
N THR A 84 -12.78 -24.78 -1.36
CA THR A 84 -13.60 -24.79 -2.58
C THR A 84 -12.77 -24.26 -3.73
N ALA A 85 -12.60 -25.08 -4.76
CA ALA A 85 -12.03 -24.67 -6.04
C ALA A 85 -12.90 -23.55 -6.65
N ASN A 86 -12.32 -22.36 -6.73
CA ASN A 86 -12.87 -21.18 -7.34
C ASN A 86 -12.29 -21.01 -8.77
N PRO A 87 -12.97 -20.29 -9.68
CA PRO A 87 -12.51 -20.06 -11.06
C PRO A 87 -11.16 -19.30 -11.17
N PHE A 88 -10.61 -18.82 -10.04
CA PHE A 88 -9.32 -18.16 -9.90
C PHE A 88 -8.24 -19.05 -9.24
N GLY A 89 -8.49 -20.36 -9.16
CA GLY A 89 -7.59 -21.36 -8.58
C GLY A 89 -7.80 -21.61 -7.08
N PRO A 90 -7.39 -22.78 -6.56
CA PRO A 90 -7.57 -23.13 -5.15
C PRO A 90 -6.69 -22.26 -4.24
N GLY A 91 -7.31 -21.53 -3.29
CA GLY A 91 -6.62 -20.80 -2.22
C GLY A 91 -6.50 -19.27 -2.37
N SER A 92 -6.95 -18.68 -3.49
CA SER A 92 -6.55 -17.29 -3.85
C SER A 92 -7.54 -16.19 -3.43
N PHE A 93 -8.81 -16.51 -3.15
CA PHE A 93 -9.84 -15.47 -2.96
C PHE A 93 -9.67 -14.69 -1.66
N HIS A 94 -9.29 -15.34 -0.55
CA HIS A 94 -9.19 -14.64 0.73
C HIS A 94 -8.03 -13.66 0.77
N LEU A 95 -6.87 -14.03 0.24
CA LEU A 95 -5.74 -13.12 0.10
C LEU A 95 -6.11 -11.92 -0.77
N LEU A 96 -6.62 -12.18 -1.97
CA LEU A 96 -7.00 -11.13 -2.90
C LEU A 96 -8.07 -10.21 -2.31
N PHE A 97 -9.06 -10.75 -1.62
CA PHE A 97 -10.10 -9.97 -0.97
C PHE A 97 -9.55 -9.14 0.19
N LEU A 98 -8.81 -9.75 1.13
CA LEU A 98 -8.25 -9.05 2.29
C LEU A 98 -7.31 -7.94 1.84
N GLU A 99 -6.46 -8.24 0.86
CA GLU A 99 -5.51 -7.30 0.27
C GLU A 99 -6.21 -6.14 -0.42
N ILE A 100 -7.12 -6.38 -1.37
CA ILE A 100 -7.87 -5.33 -2.06
C ILE A 100 -8.74 -4.53 -1.08
N PHE A 101 -9.37 -5.21 -0.13
CA PHE A 101 -10.25 -4.58 0.84
C PHE A 101 -9.48 -3.66 1.78
N PHE A 102 -8.41 -4.15 2.43
CA PHE A 102 -7.65 -3.37 3.39
C PHE A 102 -6.77 -2.31 2.72
N SER A 103 -6.15 -2.61 1.57
CA SER A 103 -5.44 -1.56 0.81
C SER A 103 -6.37 -0.48 0.29
N GLY A 104 -7.53 -0.87 -0.24
CA GLY A 104 -8.57 0.06 -0.71
C GLY A 104 -9.13 0.90 0.44
N LEU A 105 -9.41 0.28 1.59
CA LEU A 105 -9.85 0.97 2.80
C LEU A 105 -8.78 1.96 3.27
N PHE A 106 -7.51 1.57 3.30
CA PHE A 106 -6.40 2.42 3.71
C PHE A 106 -6.25 3.64 2.80
N VAL A 107 -6.31 3.45 1.48
CA VAL A 107 -6.24 4.54 0.49
C VAL A 107 -7.46 5.45 0.60
N PHE A 108 -8.66 4.88 0.75
CA PHE A 108 -9.91 5.62 0.89
C PHE A 108 -9.92 6.51 2.16
N LEU A 109 -9.58 5.94 3.32
CA LEU A 109 -9.47 6.68 4.58
C LEU A 109 -8.34 7.71 4.51
N SER A 110 -7.23 7.39 3.83
CA SER A 110 -6.17 8.34 3.54
C SER A 110 -6.66 9.52 2.68
N GLY A 111 -7.56 9.27 1.72
CA GLY A 111 -8.23 10.30 0.91
C GLY A 111 -9.16 11.20 1.74
N ILE A 112 -10.01 10.62 2.59
CA ILE A 112 -10.88 11.39 3.49
C ILE A 112 -10.05 12.31 4.39
N SER A 113 -8.91 11.81 4.89
CA SER A 113 -8.01 12.60 5.75
C SER A 113 -7.38 13.83 5.08
N CYS A 114 -7.33 13.87 3.74
CA CYS A 114 -6.85 15.03 2.97
C CYS A 114 -7.74 16.26 3.16
N SER A 115 -9.05 16.05 3.35
CA SER A 115 -10.02 17.12 3.55
C SER A 115 -9.83 17.87 4.87
N PHE A 116 -9.11 17.26 5.83
CA PHE A 116 -8.86 17.82 7.16
C PHE A 116 -7.45 18.42 7.30
N THR A 117 -6.58 18.27 6.30
CA THR A 117 -5.21 18.77 6.33
C THR A 117 -5.13 20.22 5.84
N LYS A 118 -4.24 21.01 6.47
CA LYS A 118 -3.99 22.41 6.09
C LYS A 118 -3.12 22.56 4.84
N ASN A 119 -2.24 21.59 4.58
CA ASN A 119 -1.29 21.63 3.47
C ASN A 119 -1.04 20.21 2.94
N ASN A 120 -1.81 19.83 1.91
CA ASN A 120 -1.71 18.49 1.30
C ASN A 120 -0.42 18.31 0.51
N ALA A 121 0.15 19.38 -0.07
CA ALA A 121 1.42 19.33 -0.79
C ALA A 121 2.60 19.00 0.14
N LYS A 122 2.67 19.65 1.32
CA LYS A 122 3.70 19.33 2.33
C LYS A 122 3.58 17.88 2.79
N ARG A 123 2.36 17.40 3.03
CA ARG A 123 2.10 16.00 3.40
C ARG A 123 2.54 15.04 2.30
N ALA A 124 2.24 15.35 1.04
CA ALA A 124 2.64 14.57 -0.12
C ALA A 124 4.18 14.41 -0.19
N LEU A 125 4.91 15.52 -0.04
CA LEU A 125 6.38 15.52 -0.07
C LEU A 125 6.99 14.76 1.12
N GLN A 126 6.42 14.91 2.32
CA GLN A 126 6.85 14.13 3.48
C GLN A 126 6.63 12.63 3.27
N LEU A 127 5.49 12.26 2.68
CA LEU A 127 5.19 10.86 2.40
C LEU A 127 6.08 10.29 1.29
N ALA A 128 6.32 11.05 0.22
CA ALA A 128 7.22 10.66 -0.87
C ALA A 128 8.65 10.45 -0.36
N TYR A 129 9.13 11.31 0.54
CA TYR A 129 10.45 11.17 1.15
C TYR A 129 10.55 9.90 1.99
N VAL A 130 9.54 9.62 2.82
CA VAL A 130 9.50 8.40 3.65
C VAL A 130 9.39 7.14 2.79
N SER A 131 8.56 7.16 1.74
CA SER A 131 8.38 6.02 0.85
C SER A 131 9.67 5.71 0.08
N GLU A 132 10.38 6.74 -0.39
CA GLU A 132 11.66 6.56 -1.09
C GLU A 132 12.74 5.97 -0.18
N ILE A 133 12.86 6.47 1.06
CA ILE A 133 13.77 5.88 2.05
C ILE A 133 13.43 4.41 2.28
N LEU A 134 12.14 4.07 2.43
CA LEU A 134 11.72 2.69 2.64
C LEU A 134 12.13 1.79 1.46
N THR A 135 11.93 2.23 0.22
CA THR A 135 12.36 1.47 -0.96
C THR A 135 13.87 1.27 -1.00
N VAL A 136 14.67 2.32 -0.73
CA VAL A 136 16.14 2.19 -0.68
C VAL A 136 16.58 1.21 0.41
N VAL A 137 15.97 1.29 1.61
CA VAL A 137 16.25 0.37 2.72
C VAL A 137 15.92 -1.07 2.35
N LEU A 138 14.78 -1.31 1.68
CA LEU A 138 14.37 -2.66 1.24
C LEU A 138 15.25 -3.21 0.12
N ILE A 139 15.69 -2.36 -0.82
CA ILE A 139 16.68 -2.74 -1.84
C ILE A 139 17.99 -3.15 -1.16
N PHE A 140 18.47 -2.35 -0.20
CA PHE A 140 19.68 -2.66 0.54
C PHE A 140 19.55 -3.93 1.38
N ALA A 141 18.41 -4.13 2.05
CA ALA A 141 18.11 -5.34 2.81
C ALA A 141 18.08 -6.58 1.91
N SER A 142 17.47 -6.46 0.73
CA SER A 142 17.46 -7.53 -0.28
C SER A 142 18.86 -7.86 -0.79
N PHE A 143 19.69 -6.85 -1.04
CA PHE A 143 21.09 -7.03 -1.42
C PHE A 143 21.89 -7.73 -0.32
N LEU A 144 21.72 -7.31 0.94
CA LEU A 144 22.39 -7.90 2.08
C LEU A 144 21.94 -9.35 2.30
N ALA A 145 20.64 -9.63 2.16
CA ALA A 145 20.09 -10.98 2.26
C ALA A 145 20.64 -11.92 1.17
N LYS A 146 20.87 -11.39 -0.04
CA LYS A 146 21.51 -12.13 -1.12
C LYS A 146 22.95 -12.52 -0.81
N ILE A 147 23.73 -11.61 -0.22
CA ILE A 147 25.13 -11.87 0.12
C ILE A 147 25.24 -12.81 1.33
N LEU A 148 24.51 -12.53 2.41
CA LEU A 148 24.66 -13.24 3.68
C LEU A 148 23.96 -14.60 3.68
N PHE A 149 22.78 -14.69 3.06
CA PHE A 149 21.91 -15.86 3.16
C PHE A 149 21.65 -16.51 1.79
N GLY A 150 22.27 -16.02 0.70
CA GLY A 150 22.06 -16.59 -0.64
C GLY A 150 20.61 -16.45 -1.15
N VAL A 151 19.81 -15.56 -0.54
CA VAL A 151 18.43 -15.27 -0.96
C VAL A 151 18.49 -14.57 -2.32
N GLY A 152 17.96 -15.20 -3.37
CA GLY A 152 17.87 -14.61 -4.71
C GLY A 152 18.72 -15.31 -5.78
N ARG A 153 19.08 -16.59 -5.56
CA ARG A 153 19.54 -17.47 -6.64
C ARG A 153 18.30 -18.10 -7.30
N GLU A 154 17.92 -17.50 -8.42
CA GLU A 154 16.93 -17.91 -9.42
C GLU A 154 15.46 -18.07 -8.99
N ASN A 155 15.12 -18.35 -7.72
CA ASN A 155 13.72 -18.54 -7.29
C ASN A 155 13.37 -18.04 -5.88
N ALA A 156 14.19 -17.21 -5.23
CA ALA A 156 13.85 -16.69 -3.90
C ALA A 156 13.08 -15.36 -3.99
N PRO A 157 12.06 -15.14 -3.14
CA PRO A 157 11.29 -13.89 -3.13
C PRO A 157 12.22 -12.72 -2.81
N ALA A 158 12.20 -11.71 -3.67
CA ALA A 158 12.93 -10.48 -3.41
C ALA A 158 12.15 -9.68 -2.37
N ILE A 159 12.76 -9.42 -1.20
CA ILE A 159 12.19 -8.61 -0.11
C ILE A 159 12.27 -7.11 -0.48
N CYS A 160 11.91 -6.77 -1.72
CA CYS A 160 11.98 -5.43 -2.24
C CYS A 160 10.61 -4.99 -2.72
N ILE A 161 10.15 -3.87 -2.16
CA ILE A 161 8.95 -3.18 -2.60
C ILE A 161 9.43 -1.99 -3.44
N ILE A 162 9.12 -2.01 -4.72
CA ILE A 162 9.47 -0.94 -5.65
C ILE A 162 8.17 -0.26 -6.09
N CYS A 163 7.99 0.98 -5.62
CA CYS A 163 6.80 1.79 -5.91
C CYS A 163 5.50 1.31 -5.24
N GLY A 164 5.58 0.98 -3.95
CA GLY A 164 4.42 0.50 -3.18
C GLY A 164 3.38 1.57 -2.84
N ILE A 165 2.39 1.18 -2.03
CA ILE A 165 1.20 1.99 -1.69
C ILE A 165 1.52 3.41 -1.16
N LEU A 166 2.65 3.58 -0.47
CA LEU A 166 3.06 4.90 0.03
C LEU A 166 3.46 5.86 -1.11
N HIS A 167 4.16 5.36 -2.14
CA HIS A 167 4.46 6.14 -3.34
C HIS A 167 3.17 6.52 -4.08
N ALA A 168 2.26 5.56 -4.24
CA ALA A 168 0.96 5.80 -4.88
C ALA A 168 0.17 6.90 -4.16
N ILE A 169 0.06 6.84 -2.82
CA ILE A 169 -0.63 7.87 -2.03
C ILE A 169 0.11 9.21 -2.11
N ALA A 170 1.45 9.23 -2.08
CA ALA A 170 2.21 10.45 -2.18
C ALA A 170 1.99 11.16 -3.52
N ILE A 171 2.01 10.41 -4.63
CA ILE A 171 1.72 10.92 -5.97
C ILE A 171 0.28 11.42 -6.06
N ALA A 172 -0.69 10.63 -5.58
CA ALA A 172 -2.10 11.02 -5.59
C ALA A 172 -2.35 12.31 -4.80
N LEU A 173 -1.71 12.47 -3.63
CA LEU A 173 -1.77 13.70 -2.82
C LEU A 173 -1.16 14.90 -3.54
N LEU A 174 -0.04 14.68 -4.23
CA LEU A 174 0.66 15.73 -4.98
C LEU A 174 -0.20 16.19 -6.16
N LEU A 175 -0.73 15.25 -6.95
CA LEU A 175 -1.67 15.52 -8.04
C LEU A 175 -2.93 16.23 -7.56
N TYR A 176 -3.52 15.76 -6.45
CA TYR A 176 -4.67 16.43 -5.83
C TYR A 176 -4.34 17.87 -5.44
N SER A 177 -3.19 18.09 -4.79
CA SER A 177 -2.78 19.44 -4.37
C SER A 177 -2.52 20.38 -5.55
N LEU A 178 -2.00 19.85 -6.66
CA LEU A 178 -1.80 20.59 -7.91
C LEU A 178 -3.13 20.91 -8.58
N PHE A 179 -4.05 19.93 -8.63
CA PHE A 179 -5.38 20.11 -9.20
C PHE A 179 -6.19 21.14 -8.41
N ASP A 180 -6.21 21.06 -7.07
CA ASP A 180 -6.91 22.00 -6.18
C ASP A 180 -6.37 23.44 -6.33
N HIS A 181 -5.08 23.59 -6.67
CA HIS A 181 -4.49 24.89 -6.96
C HIS A 181 -5.06 25.55 -8.22
N PHE A 182 -5.26 24.78 -9.30
CA PHE A 182 -5.79 25.29 -10.57
C PHE A 182 -7.33 25.29 -10.65
N PHE A 183 -7.99 24.38 -9.93
CA PHE A 183 -9.43 24.13 -10.00
C PHE A 183 -10.07 24.20 -8.61
N PRO A 184 -10.25 25.41 -8.05
CA PRO A 184 -10.69 25.59 -6.67
C PRO A 184 -12.17 25.26 -6.43
N LYS A 185 -12.95 24.98 -7.48
CA LYS A 185 -14.40 24.76 -7.36
C LYS A 185 -14.68 23.28 -7.13
N PHE A 186 -15.48 22.99 -6.10
CA PHE A 186 -15.84 21.62 -5.69
C PHE A 186 -16.34 20.73 -6.85
N TYR A 187 -17.18 21.26 -7.75
CA TYR A 187 -17.71 20.45 -8.86
C TYR A 187 -16.61 19.99 -9.84
N GLN A 188 -15.53 20.76 -9.99
CA GLN A 188 -14.41 20.40 -10.87
C GLN A 188 -13.65 19.20 -10.28
N THR A 189 -13.41 19.24 -8.96
CA THR A 189 -12.83 18.12 -8.20
C THR A 189 -13.72 16.88 -8.25
N PHE A 190 -15.03 17.05 -8.09
CA PHE A 190 -15.98 15.94 -8.14
C PHE A 190 -16.04 15.29 -9.52
N ILE A 191 -16.15 16.09 -10.59
CA ILE A 191 -16.16 15.58 -11.97
C ILE A 191 -14.85 14.87 -12.29
N ALA A 192 -13.70 15.45 -11.91
CA ALA A 192 -12.40 14.83 -12.10
C ALA A 192 -12.29 13.50 -11.34
N ALA A 193 -12.78 13.42 -10.10
CA ALA A 193 -12.76 12.20 -9.30
C ALA A 193 -13.63 11.09 -9.92
N VAL A 194 -14.82 11.43 -10.42
CA VAL A 194 -15.69 10.48 -11.12
C VAL A 194 -15.03 10.00 -12.42
N PHE A 195 -14.50 10.93 -13.22
CA PHE A 195 -13.82 10.60 -14.47
C PHE A 195 -12.60 9.69 -14.25
N LEU A 196 -11.73 10.02 -13.30
CA LEU A 196 -10.55 9.21 -12.98
C LEU A 196 -10.93 7.84 -12.40
N SER A 197 -11.98 7.76 -11.58
CA SER A 197 -12.50 6.48 -11.07
C SER A 197 -13.00 5.58 -12.21
N VAL A 198 -13.77 6.12 -13.15
CA VAL A 198 -14.24 5.38 -14.33
C VAL A 198 -13.06 4.94 -15.19
N LEU A 199 -12.10 5.84 -15.44
CA LEU A 199 -10.89 5.52 -16.18
C LEU A 199 -10.11 4.38 -15.52
N ALA A 200 -9.94 4.43 -14.19
CA ALA A 200 -9.25 3.39 -13.41
C ALA A 200 -9.94 2.02 -13.53
N ILE A 201 -11.27 1.98 -13.43
CA ILE A 201 -12.07 0.75 -13.62
C ILE A 201 -11.89 0.20 -15.03
N LEU A 202 -11.97 1.06 -16.05
CA LEU A 202 -11.78 0.66 -17.45
C LEU A 202 -10.36 0.13 -17.68
N THR A 203 -9.34 0.83 -17.20
CA THR A 203 -7.96 0.37 -17.33
C THR A 203 -7.75 -0.96 -16.63
N ALA A 204 -8.28 -1.15 -15.41
CA ALA A 204 -8.20 -2.42 -14.70
C ALA A 204 -8.89 -3.56 -15.48
N TYR A 205 -10.07 -3.29 -16.06
CA TYR A 205 -10.80 -4.25 -16.88
C TYR A 205 -10.04 -4.66 -18.15
N PHE A 206 -9.37 -3.72 -18.83
CA PHE A 206 -8.64 -4.00 -20.08
C PHE A 206 -7.22 -4.51 -19.88
N TYR A 207 -6.57 -4.22 -18.75
CA TYR A 207 -5.19 -4.65 -18.46
C TYR A 207 -5.09 -5.91 -17.60
N ALA A 208 -6.15 -6.31 -16.90
CA ALA A 208 -6.21 -7.64 -16.29
C ALA A 208 -6.28 -8.70 -17.40
N SER A 209 -5.39 -9.69 -17.36
CA SER A 209 -5.45 -10.84 -18.29
C SER A 209 -6.84 -11.48 -18.23
N PRO A 210 -7.60 -11.56 -19.35
CA PRO A 210 -8.95 -12.14 -19.35
C PRO A 210 -8.98 -13.65 -19.07
N ILE A 211 -7.81 -14.31 -19.01
CA ILE A 211 -7.66 -15.76 -18.84
C ILE A 211 -7.09 -16.11 -17.46
N THR A 212 -6.24 -15.27 -16.87
CA THR A 212 -5.54 -15.57 -15.60
C THR A 212 -5.82 -14.56 -14.48
N GLY A 213 -6.35 -13.37 -14.79
CA GLY A 213 -6.54 -12.30 -13.80
C GLY A 213 -5.25 -11.73 -13.21
N GLU A 214 -4.07 -12.14 -13.69
CA GLU A 214 -2.79 -11.70 -13.14
C GLU A 214 -2.34 -10.34 -13.70
N ILE A 215 -1.82 -9.49 -12.81
CA ILE A 215 -1.13 -8.24 -13.13
C ILE A 215 0.27 -8.60 -13.66
N TYR A 216 0.67 -7.99 -14.79
CA TYR A 216 1.97 -8.23 -15.43
C TYR A 216 3.13 -7.97 -14.45
N SER A 217 4.08 -8.89 -14.33
CA SER A 217 5.33 -8.61 -13.59
C SER A 217 6.19 -7.63 -14.39
N ALA A 218 6.56 -6.50 -13.79
CA ALA A 218 7.36 -5.46 -14.40
C ALA A 218 8.81 -5.92 -14.63
N SER A 219 9.34 -5.69 -15.83
CA SER A 219 10.78 -5.82 -16.09
C SER A 219 11.46 -4.46 -15.93
N LEU A 220 12.11 -4.21 -14.79
CA LEU A 220 12.87 -2.98 -14.58
C LEU A 220 14.19 -2.98 -15.38
N PRO A 221 14.64 -1.84 -15.93
CA PRO A 221 14.03 -0.52 -15.84
C PRO A 221 12.93 -0.26 -16.89
N LYS A 222 12.69 -1.17 -17.83
CA LYS A 222 11.83 -0.94 -19.00
C LYS A 222 10.36 -0.62 -18.66
N ASP A 223 9.81 -1.28 -17.64
CA ASP A 223 8.40 -1.19 -17.27
C ASP A 223 8.11 -0.26 -16.07
N TRP A 224 9.03 0.65 -15.72
CA TRP A 224 8.90 1.54 -14.54
C TRP A 224 7.60 2.38 -14.54
N TRP A 225 7.16 2.84 -15.71
CA TRP A 225 5.93 3.64 -15.85
C TRP A 225 4.66 2.80 -15.67
N LYS A 226 4.73 1.49 -15.93
CA LYS A 226 3.61 0.57 -15.69
C LYS A 226 3.40 0.34 -14.20
N LEU A 227 4.49 0.32 -13.40
CA LEU A 227 4.39 0.29 -11.94
C LEU A 227 3.68 1.54 -11.40
N LEU A 228 4.03 2.73 -11.90
CA LEU A 228 3.38 3.99 -11.48
C LEU A 228 1.88 4.05 -11.80
N LEU A 229 1.45 3.36 -12.85
CA LEU A 229 0.04 3.33 -13.27
C LEU A 229 -0.72 2.13 -12.70
N GLY A 230 -0.09 1.28 -11.88
CA GLY A 230 -0.70 0.05 -11.37
C GLY A 230 -1.00 -0.98 -12.47
N LEU A 231 -0.32 -0.89 -13.62
CA LEU A 231 -0.48 -1.80 -14.77
C LEU A 231 0.49 -2.99 -14.72
N ALA A 232 1.47 -2.94 -13.81
CA ALA A 232 2.43 -4.00 -13.57
C ALA A 232 2.81 -4.04 -12.09
N ARG A 233 3.30 -5.19 -11.61
CA ARG A 233 3.76 -5.45 -10.25
C ARG A 233 5.25 -5.79 -10.20
N TYR A 234 5.93 -5.55 -9.08
CA TYR A 234 7.33 -5.98 -8.92
C TYR A 234 7.59 -6.51 -7.51
N GLY A 235 8.11 -7.73 -7.41
CA GLY A 235 8.37 -8.37 -6.11
C GLY A 235 7.08 -8.69 -5.36
N ASP A 236 7.08 -8.39 -4.06
CA ASP A 236 5.94 -8.62 -3.14
C ASP A 236 4.93 -7.45 -3.15
N ASP A 237 4.96 -6.61 -4.18
CA ASP A 237 4.02 -5.49 -4.35
C ASP A 237 2.77 -5.97 -5.11
N TYR A 238 1.67 -6.21 -4.39
CA TYR A 238 0.42 -6.77 -4.92
C TYR A 238 -0.73 -5.74 -4.97
N PHE A 239 -0.42 -4.43 -4.86
CA PHE A 239 -1.40 -3.35 -4.90
C PHE A 239 -1.75 -2.85 -6.31
#